data_AF-A0A965IF65-F1
#
_entry.id   AF-A0A965IF65-F1
#
_cell.length_a   1.000
_cell.length_b   1.000
_cell.length_c   1.000
_cell.angle_alpha   90.00
_cell.angle_beta   90.00
_cell.angle_gamma   90.00
#
_symmetry.space_group_name_H-M   'P 1'
#
loop_
_entity.id
_entity.type
_entity.pdbx_description
1 polymer ?
#
loop_
_entity_poly.entity_id
_entity_poly.type
_entity_poly.pdbx_seq_one_letter_code
_entity_poly.pdbx_strand_id
1 'polypeptide(L)'
;MQMTTSNVAHGRARRDQQLALFESRDAAFLARCRALAVLVARDKGEVSINDVRSLMELPRGVSPSVFGAVFRHRKFEAIGYTQAAHPDAHARAVRVYKLKGEK
;
A
#
# COMPACT_ATOMS: atom_id res chain seq x y z
N MET A 1 -11.40 0.31 -35.02
CA MET A 1 -11.27 0.62 -33.58
C MET A 1 -10.96 -0.66 -32.83
N GLN A 2 -9.76 -0.82 -32.23
CA GLN A 2 -9.44 -1.74 -31.12
C GLN A 2 -7.92 -1.79 -30.90
N MET A 3 -7.42 -1.33 -29.74
CA MET A 3 -6.07 -1.65 -29.22
C MET A 3 -5.92 -1.13 -27.77
N THR A 4 -6.33 -1.89 -26.74
CA THR A 4 -6.08 -1.53 -25.32
C THR A 4 -5.97 -2.73 -24.35
N THR A 5 -5.47 -3.89 -24.78
CA THR A 5 -5.23 -5.04 -23.86
C THR A 5 -3.77 -5.17 -23.40
N SER A 6 -2.80 -4.60 -24.11
CA SER A 6 -1.37 -4.85 -23.89
C SER A 6 -0.73 -4.03 -22.74
N ASN A 7 -1.41 -3.03 -22.17
CA ASN A 7 -0.80 -2.12 -21.18
C ASN A 7 -0.96 -2.58 -19.71
N VAL A 8 -2.03 -3.32 -19.41
CA VAL A 8 -2.36 -3.72 -18.02
C VAL A 8 -1.50 -4.89 -17.53
N ALA A 9 -1.17 -5.84 -18.42
CA ALA A 9 -0.35 -7.01 -18.08
C ALA A 9 1.10 -6.61 -17.74
N HIS A 10 1.69 -5.69 -18.51
CA HIS A 10 3.03 -5.16 -18.26
C HIS A 10 3.12 -4.40 -16.94
N GLY A 11 2.07 -3.65 -16.56
CA GLY A 11 2.01 -2.96 -15.27
C GLY A 11 1.93 -3.91 -14.05
N ARG A 12 1.29 -5.07 -14.19
CA ARG A 12 1.29 -6.11 -13.14
C ARG A 12 2.63 -6.83 -13.06
N ALA A 13 3.20 -7.25 -14.18
CA ALA A 13 4.49 -7.93 -14.21
C ALA A 13 5.62 -7.06 -13.62
N ARG A 14 5.64 -5.75 -13.93
CA ARG A 14 6.60 -4.80 -13.30
C ARG A 14 6.40 -4.68 -11.79
N ARG A 15 5.14 -4.66 -11.32
CA ARG A 15 4.82 -4.65 -9.89
C ARG A 15 5.31 -5.91 -9.20
N ASP A 16 5.12 -7.07 -9.83
CA ASP A 16 5.45 -8.36 -9.24
C ASP A 16 6.97 -8.67 -9.30
N GLN A 17 7.66 -8.26 -10.37
CA GLN A 17 9.13 -8.33 -10.45
C GLN A 17 9.82 -7.37 -9.48
N GLN A 18 9.30 -6.15 -9.32
CA GLN A 18 9.79 -5.27 -8.27
C GLN A 18 9.56 -5.92 -6.91
N LEU A 19 8.42 -6.58 -6.69
CA LEU A 19 8.05 -7.19 -5.42
C LEU A 19 9.09 -8.20 -4.89
N ALA A 20 9.70 -8.99 -5.78
CA ALA A 20 10.69 -10.02 -5.44
C ALA A 20 12.05 -9.44 -5.00
N LEU A 21 12.39 -8.21 -5.40
CA LEU A 21 13.64 -7.54 -5.03
C LEU A 21 13.63 -6.92 -3.62
N PHE A 22 12.47 -6.81 -2.97
CA PHE A 22 12.31 -6.12 -1.67
C PHE A 22 12.64 -6.98 -0.44
N GLU A 23 12.86 -8.29 -0.58
CA GLU A 23 12.82 -9.22 0.56
C GLU A 23 13.98 -9.10 1.57
N SER A 24 15.13 -8.48 1.22
CA SER A 24 16.29 -8.42 2.14
C SER A 24 16.55 -7.06 2.80
N ARG A 25 16.24 -5.93 2.14
CA ARG A 25 16.50 -4.58 2.68
C ARG A 25 15.24 -3.84 3.16
N ASP A 26 14.09 -4.14 2.56
CA ASP A 26 12.84 -3.43 2.82
C ASP A 26 11.93 -4.12 3.83
N ALA A 27 12.28 -5.34 4.27
CA ALA A 27 11.51 -6.10 5.25
C ALA A 27 11.32 -5.34 6.58
N ALA A 28 12.37 -4.67 7.08
CA ALA A 28 12.32 -3.90 8.31
C ALA A 28 11.44 -2.64 8.17
N PHE A 29 11.55 -1.94 7.04
CA PHE A 29 10.70 -0.78 6.75
C PHE A 29 9.23 -1.19 6.60
N LEU A 30 8.98 -2.26 5.84
CA LEU A 30 7.65 -2.82 5.64
C LEU A 30 7.04 -3.31 6.95
N ALA A 31 7.82 -3.90 7.85
CA ALA A 31 7.37 -4.28 9.19
C ALA A 31 6.93 -3.06 10.01
N ARG A 32 7.70 -1.96 9.97
CA ARG A 32 7.32 -0.69 10.60
C ARG A 32 6.03 -0.12 10.00
N CYS A 33 5.91 -0.10 8.67
CA CYS A 33 4.68 0.31 7.99
C CYS A 33 3.46 -0.51 8.46
N ARG A 34 3.62 -1.83 8.59
CA ARG A 34 2.56 -2.73 9.03
C ARG A 34 2.17 -2.48 10.48
N ALA A 35 3.14 -2.30 11.38
CA ALA A 35 2.88 -1.99 12.77
C ALA A 35 2.11 -0.67 12.90
N LEU A 36 2.55 0.36 12.19
CA LEU A 36 1.89 1.66 12.15
C LEU A 36 0.46 1.57 11.60
N ALA A 37 0.24 0.80 10.54
CA ALA A 37 -1.09 0.59 9.99
C ALA A 37 -2.06 -0.05 10.99
N VAL A 38 -1.57 -0.99 11.83
CA VAL A 38 -2.36 -1.57 12.91
C VAL A 38 -2.71 -0.52 13.96
N LEU A 39 -1.74 0.33 14.36
CA LEU A 39 -1.99 1.38 15.35
C LEU A 39 -3.05 2.37 14.86
N VAL A 40 -2.94 2.85 13.62
CA VAL A 40 -3.92 3.77 13.04
C VAL A 40 -5.30 3.12 12.94
N ALA A 41 -5.37 1.87 12.48
CA ALA A 41 -6.65 1.18 12.36
C ALA A 41 -7.33 0.97 13.72
N ARG A 42 -6.57 0.75 14.80
CA ARG A 42 -7.10 0.65 16.16
C ARG A 42 -7.63 1.97 16.68
N ASP A 43 -6.91 3.05 16.39
CA ASP A 43 -7.24 4.40 16.86
C ASP A 43 -8.46 4.98 16.14
N LYS A 44 -8.51 4.84 14.81
CA LYS A 44 -9.55 5.44 13.96
C LYS A 44 -10.67 4.49 13.53
N GLY A 45 -10.50 3.18 13.76
CA GLY A 45 -11.35 2.12 13.20
C GLY A 45 -11.04 1.75 11.75
N GLU A 46 -10.35 2.62 11.01
CA GLU A 46 -9.93 2.40 9.63
C GLU A 46 -8.55 2.98 9.32
N VAL A 47 -7.94 2.48 8.24
CA VAL A 47 -6.61 2.90 7.79
C VAL A 47 -6.51 2.81 6.27
N SER A 48 -5.83 3.78 5.67
CA SER A 48 -5.46 3.77 4.26
C SER A 48 -3.95 3.87 4.11
N ILE A 49 -3.47 3.77 2.86
CA ILE A 49 -2.06 4.01 2.60
C ILE A 49 -1.67 5.47 2.74
N ASN A 50 -2.63 6.40 2.70
CA ASN A 50 -2.35 7.81 2.96
C ASN A 50 -1.93 8.02 4.42
N ASP A 51 -2.60 7.35 5.37
CA ASP A 51 -2.27 7.46 6.80
C ASP A 51 -0.87 6.94 7.10
N VAL A 52 -0.47 5.82 6.49
CA VAL A 52 0.88 5.28 6.67
C VAL A 52 1.92 6.22 6.06
N ARG A 53 1.63 6.81 4.90
CA ARG A 53 2.55 7.72 4.21
C ARG A 53 2.67 9.08 4.85
N SER A 54 1.62 9.59 5.51
CA SER A 54 1.69 10.87 6.24
C SER A 54 2.53 10.79 7.50
N LEU A 55 2.75 9.58 8.02
CA LEU A 55 3.43 9.31 9.28
C LEU A 55 4.83 8.70 9.09
N MET A 56 5.25 8.41 7.85
CA MET A 56 6.53 7.77 7.55
C MET A 56 7.23 8.46 6.38
N GLU A 57 8.49 8.81 6.61
CA GLU A 57 9.38 9.21 5.52
C GLU A 57 9.87 7.97 4.76
N LEU A 58 9.78 8.03 3.44
CA LEU A 58 10.31 6.98 2.57
C LEU A 58 11.84 7.08 2.53
N PRO A 59 12.60 6.07 2.99
CA PRO A 59 14.05 6.14 2.97
C PRO A 59 14.60 6.23 1.54
N ARG A 60 15.72 6.94 1.36
CA ARG A 60 16.37 7.03 0.04
C ARG A 60 16.70 5.64 -0.50
N GLY A 61 16.34 5.39 -1.75
CA GLY A 61 16.55 4.11 -2.41
C GLY A 61 15.44 3.08 -2.20
N VAL A 62 14.43 3.37 -1.37
CA VAL A 62 13.24 2.52 -1.21
C VAL A 62 12.19 2.92 -2.23
N SER A 63 11.67 1.96 -2.98
CA SER A 63 10.62 2.24 -3.95
C SER A 63 9.27 2.50 -3.27
N PRO A 64 8.49 3.50 -3.71
CA PRO A 64 7.12 3.73 -3.22
C PRO A 64 6.18 2.52 -3.37
N SER A 65 6.50 1.55 -4.25
CA SER A 65 5.72 0.32 -4.38
C SER A 65 5.69 -0.53 -3.11
N VAL A 66 6.63 -0.34 -2.17
CA VAL A 66 6.64 -1.02 -0.86
C VAL A 66 5.36 -0.77 -0.06
N PHE A 67 4.76 0.41 -0.22
CA PHE A 67 3.49 0.78 0.41
C PHE A 67 2.34 -0.12 -0.05
N GLY A 68 2.37 -0.60 -1.30
CA GLY A 68 1.40 -1.57 -1.82
C GLY A 68 1.49 -2.96 -1.18
N ALA A 69 2.56 -3.26 -0.44
CA ALA A 69 2.74 -4.53 0.28
C ALA A 69 2.29 -4.49 1.74
N VAL A 70 1.94 -3.30 2.27
CA VAL A 70 1.55 -3.10 3.68
C VAL A 70 0.32 -3.93 4.03
N PHE A 71 -0.74 -3.82 3.21
CA PHE A 71 -2.03 -4.47 3.47
C PHE A 71 -2.19 -5.87 2.84
N ARG A 72 -1.10 -6.47 2.31
CA ARG A 72 -1.15 -7.85 1.80
C ARG A 72 -1.28 -8.91 2.91
N HIS A 73 -1.13 -8.53 4.17
CA HIS A 73 -1.26 -9.43 5.31
C HIS A 73 -2.73 -9.74 5.64
N ARG A 74 -3.03 -10.96 6.07
CA ARG A 74 -4.39 -11.44 6.44
C ARG A 74 -5.09 -10.68 7.59
N LYS A 75 -4.44 -9.66 8.18
CA LYS A 75 -4.95 -8.88 9.33
C LYS A 75 -5.95 -7.78 8.93
N PHE A 76 -5.98 -7.40 7.65
CA PHE A 76 -6.79 -6.28 7.18
C PHE A 76 -7.92 -6.75 6.27
N GLU A 77 -9.09 -6.12 6.40
CA GLU A 77 -10.24 -6.28 5.52
C GLU A 77 -10.48 -4.96 4.78
N ALA A 78 -10.62 -5.01 3.46
CA ALA A 78 -10.90 -3.82 2.67
C ALA A 78 -12.38 -3.42 2.85
N ILE A 79 -12.64 -2.17 3.22
CA ILE A 79 -13.98 -1.65 3.51
C ILE A 79 -14.42 -0.53 2.56
N GLY A 80 -13.50 0.00 1.76
CA GLY A 80 -13.83 1.08 0.83
C GLY A 80 -12.62 1.63 0.07
N TYR A 81 -12.79 2.82 -0.48
CA TYR A 81 -11.78 3.54 -1.23
C TYR A 81 -11.78 5.02 -0.83
N THR A 82 -10.60 5.63 -0.86
CA THR A 82 -10.39 7.07 -0.69
C THR A 82 -9.43 7.59 -1.77
N GLN A 83 -9.33 8.91 -1.94
CA GLN A 83 -8.40 9.49 -2.92
C GLN A 83 -6.97 9.50 -2.36
N ALA A 84 -5.98 9.24 -3.20
CA ALA A 84 -4.58 9.38 -2.80
C ALA A 84 -4.24 10.84 -2.46
N ALA A 85 -3.54 11.05 -1.36
CA ALA A 85 -3.18 12.39 -0.88
C ALA A 85 -1.84 12.93 -1.44
N HIS A 86 -1.20 12.22 -2.38
CA HIS A 86 0.15 12.59 -2.85
C HIS A 86 0.19 13.21 -4.27
N PRO A 87 1.07 14.23 -4.50
CA PRO A 87 1.26 14.96 -5.76
C PRO A 87 1.22 14.09 -7.01
N ASP A 88 2.05 13.06 -7.03
CA ASP A 88 2.25 12.19 -8.19
C ASP A 88 1.17 11.12 -8.37
N ALA A 89 0.22 11.03 -7.43
CA ALA A 89 -0.79 9.97 -7.39
C ALA A 89 -2.22 10.49 -7.13
N HIS A 90 -2.44 11.81 -7.04
CA HIS A 90 -3.69 12.44 -6.58
C HIS A 90 -4.97 12.02 -7.31
N ALA A 91 -4.87 11.43 -8.50
CA ALA A 91 -6.01 10.91 -9.25
C ALA A 91 -6.32 9.42 -8.99
N ARG A 92 -5.58 8.74 -8.10
CA ARG A 92 -5.73 7.29 -7.87
C ARG A 92 -6.54 7.04 -6.60
N ALA A 93 -7.59 6.24 -6.73
CA ALA A 93 -8.28 5.65 -5.59
C ALA A 93 -7.35 4.67 -4.87
N VAL A 94 -7.21 4.82 -3.55
CA VAL A 94 -6.52 3.91 -2.64
C VAL A 94 -7.53 3.20 -1.76
N ARG A 95 -7.27 1.94 -1.42
CA ARG A 95 -8.16 1.16 -0.56
C ARG A 95 -8.09 1.64 0.89
N VAL A 96 -9.24 1.59 1.55
CA VAL A 96 -9.41 1.77 3.00
C VAL A 96 -9.64 0.40 3.62
N TYR A 97 -9.05 0.17 4.78
CA TYR A 97 -9.04 -1.10 5.48
C TYR A 97 -9.44 -0.95 6.95
N LYS A 98 -10.02 -1.98 7.53
CA LYS A 98 -10.13 -2.18 8.99
C LYS A 98 -9.36 -3.41 9.44
N LEU A 99 -9.11 -3.54 10.74
CA LEU A 99 -8.57 -4.78 11.32
C LEU A 99 -9.64 -5.86 11.36
N LYS A 100 -9.28 -7.08 10.97
CA LYS A 100 -10.16 -8.25 11.09
C LYS A 100 -10.31 -8.66 12.54
N GLY A 101 -11.56 -8.79 12.99
CA GLY A 101 -11.88 -9.35 14.30
C GLY A 101 -11.81 -8.37 15.47
N GLU A 102 -11.54 -7.09 15.25
CA GLU A 102 -11.84 -6.05 16.23
C GLU A 102 -13.33 -5.71 16.09
N LYS A 103 -14.10 -5.97 17.16
CA LYS A 103 -15.54 -5.69 17.31
C LYS A 103 -15.74 -4.38 18.05
#